data_AF-A0A926BB60-F1
#
_entry.id   AF-A0A926BB60-F1
#
_cell.length_a   1.000
_cell.length_b   1.000
_cell.length_c   1.000
_cell.angle_alpha   90.00
_cell.angle_beta   90.00
_cell.angle_gamma   90.00
#
_symmetry.space_group_name_H-M   'P 1'
#
loop_
_entity.id
_entity.type
_entity.pdbx_description
1 polymer ?
#
loop_
_entity_poly.entity_id
_entity_poly.type
_entity_poly.pdbx_seq_one_letter_code
_entity_poly.pdbx_strand_id
1 'polypeptide(L)'
;MPKTILSPRDTTVNAAFDVSWAEGAIRFGGDMQVAGLSIHHAGLATDPVMGIDLGLVLRGTAFRATKRVAIDRLEARIDELEGKLSGFVELAPGSFTFADGNKLGFLPRLELTLEVPKLPCEKALASLPPTMVPQLQGFVMQGTFGAEITARVDYAQLEGLELKGKVGIDGCRVLKVPPSVKALVSGASVAQSVEVPRAPVGRGQPQAAAAGAGDTEDMEFIVGPENPDFVPYEQISPHLIAAIMTTEDNGFFKHRGWVTSEFRTALKRNLQRGGFRGGASSITMQMVKNVLLSHEKTLARKLQELFLVWYLEHEIPKERILELYFNAIEFGPRIYGIGPAARHYFGKNASDLTPLEGAFFSSILPSPKRRYVQYCHGSLTAQWDRYVRRILAKMHERGRIDDESYAAAGIQKLVFDRREANFNERHCVDWVKKITARPEPEVPPDIDAPLDADTDGATADAGPLPVGKLRRLFSKDAKRSTALQDPARKPKGENPREKMPGEKTLR
;
A
#
# COMPACT_ATOMS: atom_id res chain seq x y z
N MET A 1 18.89 2.49 -28.36
CA MET A 1 18.24 3.26 -27.27
C MET A 1 18.92 4.63 -27.15
N PRO A 2 18.26 5.65 -26.57
CA PRO A 2 18.89 6.96 -26.31
C PRO A 2 20.20 6.81 -25.52
N LYS A 3 21.21 7.64 -25.83
CA LYS A 3 22.50 7.68 -25.07
C LYS A 3 22.34 7.97 -23.58
N THR A 4 21.17 8.47 -23.17
CA THR A 4 20.81 8.75 -21.77
C THR A 4 20.47 7.49 -20.97
N ILE A 5 20.16 6.37 -21.64
CA ILE A 5 19.69 5.13 -21.00
C ILE A 5 20.79 4.09 -20.91
N LEU A 6 21.72 4.04 -21.87
CA LEU A 6 22.78 3.04 -21.94
C LEU A 6 24.15 3.72 -21.94
N SER A 7 25.07 3.27 -21.08
CA SER A 7 26.49 3.62 -21.18
C SER A 7 27.24 2.50 -21.92
N PRO A 8 27.57 2.69 -23.22
CA PRO A 8 28.09 1.61 -24.06
C PRO A 8 29.58 1.31 -23.86
N ARG A 9 30.28 2.00 -22.94
CA ARG A 9 31.75 1.89 -22.85
C ARG A 9 32.25 0.49 -22.49
N ASP A 10 31.45 -0.27 -21.73
CA ASP A 10 31.82 -1.60 -21.22
C ASP A 10 30.75 -2.68 -21.53
N THR A 11 29.82 -2.40 -22.44
CA THR A 11 28.73 -3.32 -22.78
C THR A 11 29.03 -4.07 -24.07
N THR A 12 29.01 -5.40 -24.01
CA THR A 12 29.08 -6.25 -25.20
C THR A 12 27.71 -6.85 -25.49
N VAL A 13 27.31 -6.87 -26.77
CA VAL A 13 26.03 -7.43 -27.21
C VAL A 13 26.32 -8.40 -28.34
N ASN A 14 26.04 -9.68 -28.12
CA ASN A 14 26.04 -10.71 -29.14
C ASN A 14 24.59 -11.08 -29.41
N ALA A 15 24.13 -10.95 -30.64
CA ALA A 15 22.75 -11.27 -30.98
C ALA A 15 22.64 -11.92 -32.34
N ALA A 16 21.81 -12.95 -32.43
CA ALA A 16 21.40 -13.59 -33.66
C ALA A 16 19.89 -13.48 -33.79
N PHE A 17 19.41 -13.09 -34.96
CA PHE A 17 17.98 -12.97 -35.23
C PHE A 17 17.65 -13.65 -36.56
N ASP A 18 16.62 -14.47 -36.54
CA ASP A 18 16.03 -15.08 -37.72
C ASP A 18 14.63 -14.50 -37.96
N VAL A 19 14.33 -14.19 -39.22
CA VAL A 19 13.01 -13.73 -39.64
C VAL A 19 12.64 -14.48 -40.90
N SER A 20 11.45 -15.06 -40.92
CA SER A 20 10.91 -15.73 -42.10
C SER A 20 9.47 -15.30 -42.37
N TRP A 21 9.13 -15.22 -43.65
CA TRP A 21 7.81 -14.82 -44.12
C TRP A 21 7.14 -16.00 -44.81
N ALA A 22 5.94 -16.35 -44.37
CA ALA A 22 5.13 -17.38 -45.00
C ALA A 22 3.65 -17.08 -44.77
N GLU A 23 2.83 -17.19 -45.82
CA GLU A 23 1.36 -17.19 -45.73
C GLU A 23 0.76 -16.01 -44.91
N GLY A 24 1.29 -14.80 -45.08
CA GLY A 24 0.79 -13.61 -44.39
C GLY A 24 1.19 -13.49 -42.91
N ALA A 25 2.04 -14.40 -42.43
CA ALA A 25 2.66 -14.39 -41.12
C ALA A 25 4.18 -14.12 -41.23
N ILE A 26 4.71 -13.47 -40.20
CA ILE A 26 6.14 -13.22 -40.01
C ILE A 26 6.55 -14.01 -38.78
N ARG A 27 7.32 -15.08 -38.96
CA ARG A 27 7.97 -15.75 -37.84
C ARG A 27 9.27 -15.03 -37.53
N PHE A 28 9.50 -14.78 -36.26
CA PHE A 28 10.73 -14.16 -35.79
C PHE A 28 11.28 -14.97 -34.62
N GLY A 29 12.59 -15.13 -34.62
CA GLY A 29 13.34 -15.83 -33.61
C GLY A 29 14.67 -15.13 -33.37
N GLY A 30 15.29 -15.44 -32.24
CA GLY A 30 16.63 -15.00 -31.98
C GLY A 30 17.08 -15.24 -30.55
N ASP A 31 18.36 -15.10 -30.35
CA ASP A 31 19.01 -15.06 -29.06
C ASP A 31 19.88 -13.82 -28.96
N MET A 32 19.98 -13.29 -27.75
CA MET A 32 20.79 -12.12 -27.44
C MET A 32 21.45 -12.33 -26.09
N GLN A 33 22.77 -12.18 -26.06
CA GLN A 33 23.58 -12.15 -24.86
C GLN A 33 24.13 -10.73 -24.71
N VAL A 34 23.86 -10.13 -23.56
CA VAL A 34 24.39 -8.83 -23.18
C VAL A 34 25.26 -9.03 -21.95
N ALA A 35 26.50 -8.56 -21.99
CA ALA A 35 27.37 -8.54 -20.81
C ALA A 35 27.80 -7.10 -20.48
N GLY A 36 27.84 -6.79 -19.18
CA GLY A 36 28.26 -5.47 -18.68
C GLY A 36 27.26 -4.35 -18.96
N LEU A 37 25.95 -4.65 -19.03
CA LEU A 37 24.93 -3.64 -19.35
C LEU A 37 24.78 -2.64 -18.21
N SER A 38 24.87 -1.36 -18.56
CA SER A 38 24.65 -0.25 -17.64
C SER A 38 23.41 0.54 -18.04
N ILE A 39 22.38 0.53 -17.21
CA ILE A 39 21.07 1.16 -17.45
C ILE A 39 20.87 2.34 -16.51
N HIS A 40 20.56 3.51 -17.07
CA HIS A 40 20.15 4.68 -16.31
C HIS A 40 18.76 5.16 -16.73
N HIS A 41 17.75 4.92 -15.88
CA HIS A 41 16.38 5.33 -16.15
C HIS A 41 15.66 5.66 -14.86
N ALA A 42 15.15 6.89 -14.72
CA ALA A 42 14.51 7.39 -13.50
C ALA A 42 13.27 6.58 -13.06
N GLY A 43 12.60 5.89 -13.98
CA GLY A 43 11.50 4.98 -13.62
C GLY A 43 11.96 3.60 -13.11
N LEU A 44 13.21 3.21 -13.38
CA LEU A 44 13.76 1.91 -12.99
C LEU A 44 14.37 1.99 -11.58
N ALA A 45 15.36 2.85 -11.40
CA ALA A 45 16.10 3.09 -10.17
C ALA A 45 16.62 4.52 -10.16
N THR A 46 16.97 5.02 -8.97
CA THR A 46 17.50 6.38 -8.79
C THR A 46 18.95 6.46 -9.23
N ASP A 47 19.74 5.48 -8.83
CA ASP A 47 21.12 5.32 -9.25
C ASP A 47 21.20 4.46 -10.53
N PRO A 48 22.22 4.68 -11.38
CA PRO A 48 22.51 3.81 -12.50
C PRO A 48 22.67 2.35 -12.06
N VAL A 49 22.00 1.43 -12.75
CA VAL A 49 22.16 0.00 -12.56
C VAL A 49 23.26 -0.48 -13.48
N MET A 50 24.39 -0.91 -12.91
CA MET A 50 25.62 -1.20 -13.65
C MET A 50 25.88 -2.71 -13.70
N GLY A 51 26.54 -3.16 -14.77
CA GLY A 51 27.11 -4.51 -14.85
C GLY A 51 26.07 -5.65 -14.93
N ILE A 52 24.92 -5.42 -15.56
CA ILE A 52 23.91 -6.46 -15.74
C ILE A 52 24.32 -7.38 -16.90
N ASP A 53 24.42 -8.68 -16.62
CA ASP A 53 24.54 -9.71 -17.64
C ASP A 53 23.14 -10.30 -17.90
N LEU A 54 22.71 -10.27 -19.16
CA LEU A 54 21.36 -10.61 -19.58
C LEU A 54 21.40 -11.54 -20.80
N GLY A 55 20.82 -12.73 -20.63
CA GLY A 55 20.48 -13.62 -21.74
C GLY A 55 19.02 -13.48 -22.12
N LEU A 56 18.73 -13.37 -23.42
CA LEU A 56 17.38 -13.32 -23.97
C LEU A 56 17.25 -14.32 -25.11
N VAL A 57 16.17 -15.09 -25.10
CA VAL A 57 15.77 -15.96 -26.22
C VAL A 57 14.33 -15.63 -26.57
N LEU A 58 14.06 -15.28 -27.82
CA LEU A 58 12.73 -14.90 -28.29
C LEU A 58 12.34 -15.77 -29.48
N ARG A 59 11.08 -16.22 -29.49
CA ARG A 59 10.40 -16.80 -30.64
C ARG A 59 8.95 -16.35 -30.66
N GLY A 60 8.47 -16.00 -31.84
CA GLY A 60 7.09 -15.60 -32.01
C GLY A 60 6.67 -15.50 -33.47
N THR A 61 5.39 -15.18 -33.64
CA THR A 61 4.77 -15.02 -34.95
C THR A 61 3.90 -13.77 -34.97
N ALA A 62 4.15 -12.87 -35.91
CA ALA A 62 3.32 -11.70 -36.17
C ALA A 62 2.40 -11.96 -37.37
N PHE A 63 1.10 -11.80 -37.16
CA PHE A 63 0.05 -11.97 -38.16
C PHE A 63 -0.43 -10.60 -38.61
N ARG A 64 -0.16 -10.26 -39.88
CA ARG A 64 -0.50 -8.93 -40.41
C ARG A 64 -2.01 -8.71 -40.53
N ALA A 65 -2.75 -9.75 -40.94
CA ALA A 65 -4.19 -9.67 -41.17
C ALA A 65 -4.98 -9.35 -39.87
N THR A 66 -4.59 -9.97 -38.77
CA THR A 66 -5.24 -9.80 -37.46
C THR A 66 -4.54 -8.77 -36.56
N LYS A 67 -3.42 -8.18 -37.01
CA LYS A 67 -2.55 -7.31 -36.19
C LYS A 67 -2.22 -7.94 -34.83
N ARG A 68 -1.94 -9.24 -34.86
CA ARG A 68 -1.65 -10.05 -33.68
C ARG A 68 -0.18 -10.44 -33.67
N VAL A 69 0.45 -10.35 -32.51
CA VAL A 69 1.78 -10.89 -32.24
C VAL A 69 1.62 -11.99 -31.20
N ALA A 70 1.85 -13.23 -31.62
CA ALA A 70 2.01 -14.37 -30.72
C ALA A 70 3.47 -14.45 -30.26
N ILE A 71 3.66 -14.56 -28.95
CA ILE A 71 4.93 -14.78 -28.29
C ILE A 71 4.93 -16.26 -27.88
N ASP A 72 5.54 -17.09 -28.71
CA ASP A 72 5.63 -18.53 -28.47
C ASP A 72 6.56 -18.79 -27.27
N ARG A 73 7.62 -17.99 -27.15
CA ARG A 73 8.60 -18.05 -26.07
C ARG A 73 9.40 -16.76 -25.98
N LEU A 74 9.45 -16.15 -24.82
CA LEU A 74 10.44 -15.14 -24.46
C LEU A 74 11.08 -15.57 -23.14
N GLU A 75 12.31 -16.06 -23.17
CA GLU A 75 13.07 -16.44 -21.97
C GLU A 75 14.11 -15.35 -21.68
N ALA A 76 14.13 -14.88 -20.44
CA ALA A 76 15.10 -13.92 -19.94
C ALA A 76 15.86 -14.54 -18.77
N ARG A 77 17.19 -14.39 -18.77
CA ARG A 77 18.06 -14.86 -17.68
C ARG A 77 18.96 -13.74 -17.20
N ILE A 78 18.95 -13.50 -15.90
CA ILE A 78 19.88 -12.62 -15.19
C ILE A 78 20.49 -13.47 -14.08
N ASP A 79 21.80 -13.73 -14.18
CA ASP A 79 22.50 -14.72 -13.35
C ASP A 79 21.78 -16.10 -13.36
N GLU A 80 21.28 -16.53 -12.20
CA GLU A 80 20.53 -17.78 -12.03
C GLU A 80 19.01 -17.59 -12.09
N LEU A 81 18.53 -16.34 -12.15
CA LEU A 81 17.11 -16.04 -12.25
C LEU A 81 16.67 -16.14 -13.71
N GLU A 82 15.79 -17.09 -13.99
CA GLU A 82 15.16 -17.28 -15.29
C GLU A 82 13.68 -16.92 -15.24
N GLY A 83 13.22 -16.17 -16.23
CA GLY A 83 11.80 -15.85 -16.44
C GLY A 83 11.38 -16.19 -17.87
N LYS A 84 10.20 -16.78 -18.02
CA LYS A 84 9.61 -17.17 -19.31
C LYS A 84 8.32 -16.42 -19.50
N LEU A 85 8.17 -15.73 -20.62
CA LEU A 85 6.95 -15.05 -21.02
C LEU A 85 6.41 -15.71 -22.29
N SER A 86 5.12 -15.97 -22.31
CA SER A 86 4.40 -16.46 -23.49
C SER A 86 3.03 -15.81 -23.59
N GLY A 87 2.40 -15.90 -24.76
CA GLY A 87 1.03 -15.42 -24.96
C GLY A 87 0.88 -14.60 -26.25
N PHE A 88 0.05 -13.56 -26.23
CA PHE A 88 -0.15 -12.72 -27.39
C PHE A 88 -0.59 -11.30 -27.05
N VAL A 89 -0.37 -10.41 -28.02
CA VAL A 89 -0.96 -9.07 -28.07
C VAL A 89 -1.63 -8.89 -29.43
N GLU A 90 -2.86 -8.39 -29.43
CA GLU A 90 -3.68 -8.18 -30.63
C GLU A 90 -4.25 -6.76 -30.63
N LEU A 91 -4.13 -6.06 -31.76
CA LEU A 91 -4.66 -4.71 -31.93
C LEU A 91 -5.92 -4.78 -32.79
N ALA A 92 -7.04 -5.17 -32.17
CA ALA A 92 -8.30 -5.36 -32.87
C ALA A 92 -8.84 -4.04 -33.44
N PRO A 93 -9.57 -4.06 -34.57
CA PRO A 93 -10.27 -2.88 -35.08
C PRO A 93 -11.25 -2.32 -34.04
N GLY A 94 -11.31 -0.99 -33.95
CA GLY A 94 -12.19 -0.29 -33.03
C GLY A 94 -11.56 0.98 -32.50
N SER A 95 -12.20 1.60 -31.53
CA SER A 95 -11.59 2.71 -30.80
C SER A 95 -11.98 2.66 -29.34
N PHE A 96 -11.04 3.01 -28.48
CA PHE A 96 -11.28 3.18 -27.05
C PHE A 96 -11.16 4.66 -26.71
N THR A 97 -12.13 5.21 -25.97
CA THR A 97 -12.02 6.57 -25.44
C THR A 97 -11.70 6.47 -23.96
N PHE A 98 -10.56 7.02 -23.56
CA PHE A 98 -10.16 7.10 -22.18
C PHE A 98 -11.05 8.09 -21.41
N ALA A 99 -11.09 7.95 -20.09
CA ALA A 99 -11.86 8.84 -19.22
C ALA A 99 -11.40 10.31 -19.29
N ASP A 100 -10.16 10.58 -19.74
CA ASP A 100 -9.64 11.92 -19.97
C ASP A 100 -9.93 12.46 -21.39
N GLY A 101 -10.71 11.73 -22.19
CA GLY A 101 -11.12 12.12 -23.54
C GLY A 101 -10.15 11.73 -24.66
N ASN A 102 -8.94 11.27 -24.32
CA ASN A 102 -8.00 10.75 -25.30
C ASN A 102 -8.55 9.50 -26.00
N LYS A 103 -8.18 9.26 -27.26
CA LYS A 103 -8.66 8.13 -28.04
C LYS A 103 -7.53 7.23 -28.50
N LEU A 104 -7.75 5.92 -28.35
CA LEU A 104 -6.96 4.88 -28.99
C LEU A 104 -7.67 4.42 -30.27
N GLY A 105 -6.97 4.39 -31.41
CA GLY A 105 -7.54 3.99 -32.71
C GLY A 105 -7.63 2.48 -32.94
N PHE A 106 -7.61 1.69 -31.87
CA PHE A 106 -7.69 0.23 -31.87
C PHE A 106 -8.16 -0.25 -30.49
N LEU A 107 -8.52 -1.53 -30.38
CA LEU A 107 -8.88 -2.20 -29.14
C LEU A 107 -7.80 -3.24 -28.80
N PRO A 108 -6.86 -2.94 -27.88
CA PRO A 108 -5.87 -3.90 -27.45
C PRO A 108 -6.51 -5.10 -26.75
N ARG A 109 -6.08 -6.30 -27.13
CA ARG A 109 -6.34 -7.53 -26.40
C ARG A 109 -5.03 -8.24 -26.13
N LEU A 110 -4.76 -8.60 -24.88
CA LEU A 110 -3.56 -9.31 -24.50
C LEU A 110 -3.89 -10.45 -23.54
N GLU A 111 -3.15 -11.53 -23.70
CA GLU A 111 -3.08 -12.63 -22.76
C GLU A 111 -1.60 -12.97 -22.64
N LEU A 112 -1.02 -12.72 -21.48
CA LEU A 112 0.41 -12.92 -21.24
C LEU A 112 0.57 -13.77 -19.99
N THR A 113 1.41 -14.79 -20.07
CA THR A 113 1.78 -15.65 -18.93
C THR A 113 3.27 -15.53 -18.68
N LEU A 114 3.62 -15.09 -17.47
CA LEU A 114 4.97 -15.03 -16.93
C LEU A 114 5.18 -16.23 -16.00
N GLU A 115 6.19 -17.05 -16.28
CA GLU A 115 6.61 -18.16 -15.44
C GLU A 115 8.05 -17.91 -14.95
N VAL A 116 8.26 -18.04 -13.65
CA VAL A 116 9.57 -18.10 -13.01
C VAL A 116 9.71 -19.53 -12.47
N PRO A 117 10.55 -20.37 -13.08
CA PRO A 117 10.78 -21.74 -12.62
C PRO A 117 11.24 -21.77 -11.16
N LYS A 118 11.02 -22.90 -10.47
CA LYS A 118 11.42 -23.03 -9.07
C LYS A 118 12.93 -22.87 -8.90
N LEU A 119 13.35 -21.96 -8.03
CA LEU A 119 14.74 -21.75 -7.63
C LEU A 119 14.85 -21.44 -6.13
N PRO A 120 16.02 -21.64 -5.49
CA PRO A 120 16.22 -21.26 -4.10
C PRO A 120 15.93 -19.77 -3.86
N CYS A 121 15.24 -19.42 -2.78
CA CYS A 121 14.85 -18.02 -2.52
C CYS A 121 16.07 -17.10 -2.35
N GLU A 122 17.15 -17.61 -1.75
CA GLU A 122 18.42 -16.90 -1.62
C GLU A 122 19.01 -16.54 -2.99
N LYS A 123 18.96 -17.46 -3.95
CA LYS A 123 19.45 -17.23 -5.31
C LYS A 123 18.60 -16.20 -6.05
N ALA A 124 17.27 -16.31 -5.95
CA ALA A 124 16.36 -15.33 -6.55
C ALA A 124 16.64 -13.90 -6.05
N LEU A 125 16.95 -13.74 -4.76
CA LEU A 125 17.29 -12.45 -4.18
C LEU A 125 18.69 -11.98 -4.60
N ALA A 126 19.67 -12.89 -4.63
CA ALA A 126 21.06 -12.59 -5.00
C ALA A 126 21.22 -12.19 -6.48
N SER A 127 20.32 -12.65 -7.36
CA SER A 127 20.30 -12.25 -8.79
C SER A 127 19.76 -10.82 -9.03
N LEU A 128 19.30 -10.12 -7.99
CA LEU A 128 18.87 -8.72 -8.13
C LEU A 128 20.08 -7.79 -7.93
N PRO A 129 20.35 -6.86 -8.86
CA PRO A 129 21.46 -5.93 -8.73
C PRO A 129 21.40 -5.13 -7.41
N PRO A 130 22.50 -5.04 -6.63
CA PRO A 130 22.49 -4.37 -5.33
C PRO A 130 22.02 -2.91 -5.36
N THR A 131 22.30 -2.18 -6.45
CA THR A 131 21.83 -0.80 -6.63
C THR A 131 20.32 -0.69 -6.82
N MET A 132 19.65 -1.75 -7.27
CA MET A 132 18.19 -1.81 -7.36
C MET A 132 17.54 -2.17 -6.03
N VAL A 133 18.22 -2.98 -5.21
CA VAL A 133 17.65 -3.51 -3.96
C VAL A 133 18.54 -3.29 -2.74
N PRO A 134 18.98 -2.04 -2.47
CA PRO A 134 19.89 -1.76 -1.36
C PRO A 134 19.30 -2.16 0.00
N GLN A 135 17.99 -2.02 0.19
CA GLN A 135 17.32 -2.34 1.46
C GLN A 135 17.10 -3.85 1.66
N LEU A 136 17.34 -4.65 0.62
CA LEU A 136 17.30 -6.12 0.71
C LEU A 136 18.69 -6.74 0.90
N GLN A 137 19.76 -5.93 0.85
CA GLN A 137 21.11 -6.41 1.07
C GLN A 137 21.29 -6.87 2.52
N GLY A 138 21.75 -8.11 2.71
CA GLY A 138 21.97 -8.71 4.03
C GLY A 138 20.82 -9.59 4.53
N PHE A 139 19.73 -9.71 3.77
CA PHE A 139 18.78 -10.80 3.98
C PHE A 139 19.42 -12.14 3.63
N VAL A 140 19.18 -13.16 4.46
CA VAL A 140 19.52 -14.55 4.17
C VAL A 140 18.24 -15.35 4.23
N MET A 141 18.02 -16.20 3.24
CA MET A 141 16.77 -16.94 3.09
C MET A 141 17.04 -18.41 2.80
N GLN A 142 16.08 -19.27 3.13
CA GLN A 142 16.04 -20.66 2.69
C GLN A 142 14.71 -20.96 2.04
N GLY A 143 14.57 -22.11 1.38
CA GLY A 143 13.34 -22.55 0.71
C GLY A 143 13.41 -22.36 -0.80
N THR A 144 12.28 -22.53 -1.48
CA THR A 144 12.18 -22.35 -2.94
C THR A 144 11.09 -21.35 -3.32
N PHE A 145 11.43 -20.49 -4.27
CA PHE A 145 10.53 -19.54 -4.91
C PHE A 145 10.20 -20.02 -6.32
N GLY A 146 8.98 -19.82 -6.77
CA GLY A 146 8.56 -19.93 -8.16
C GLY A 146 7.29 -19.12 -8.37
N ALA A 147 7.02 -18.71 -9.59
CA ALA A 147 5.83 -17.93 -9.89
C ALA A 147 5.26 -18.27 -11.27
N GLU A 148 3.94 -18.26 -11.38
CA GLU A 148 3.23 -18.32 -12.65
C GLU A 148 2.14 -17.26 -12.59
N ILE A 149 2.18 -16.25 -13.45
CA ILE A 149 1.27 -15.11 -13.44
C ILE A 149 0.70 -14.93 -14.85
N THR A 150 -0.62 -15.02 -14.97
CA THR A 150 -1.35 -14.77 -16.22
C THR A 150 -2.16 -13.48 -16.11
N ALA A 151 -1.95 -12.58 -17.07
CA ALA A 151 -2.71 -11.36 -17.24
C ALA A 151 -3.54 -11.44 -18.53
N ARG A 152 -4.86 -11.26 -18.42
CA ARG A 152 -5.77 -11.09 -19.56
C ARG A 152 -6.41 -9.71 -19.50
N VAL A 153 -6.20 -8.93 -20.56
CA VAL A 153 -6.81 -7.59 -20.70
C VAL A 153 -7.46 -7.51 -22.07
N ASP A 154 -8.73 -7.16 -22.10
CA ASP A 154 -9.49 -6.90 -23.32
C ASP A 154 -10.12 -5.51 -23.21
N TYR A 155 -9.67 -4.56 -24.04
CA TYR A 155 -10.20 -3.20 -24.03
C TYR A 155 -11.66 -3.11 -24.52
N ALA A 156 -12.17 -4.12 -25.22
CA ALA A 156 -13.59 -4.21 -25.57
C ALA A 156 -14.46 -4.60 -24.36
N GLN A 157 -13.87 -5.33 -23.39
CA GLN A 157 -14.56 -5.82 -22.20
C GLN A 157 -13.66 -5.72 -20.96
N LEU A 158 -13.33 -4.49 -20.55
CA LEU A 158 -12.46 -4.25 -19.38
C LEU A 158 -13.03 -4.78 -18.06
N GLU A 159 -14.33 -5.06 -17.99
CA GLU A 159 -14.97 -5.76 -16.87
C GLU A 159 -14.44 -7.19 -16.68
N GLY A 160 -13.99 -7.84 -17.77
CA GLY A 160 -13.42 -9.18 -17.76
C GLY A 160 -11.92 -9.22 -17.48
N LEU A 161 -11.32 -8.13 -16.97
CA LEU A 161 -9.89 -8.10 -16.64
C LEU A 161 -9.55 -9.22 -15.65
N GLU A 162 -8.59 -10.05 -16.02
CA GLU A 162 -8.18 -11.19 -15.23
C GLU A 162 -6.68 -11.11 -14.90
N LEU A 163 -6.37 -11.21 -13.62
CA LEU A 163 -5.00 -11.40 -13.12
C LEU A 163 -5.01 -12.65 -12.25
N LYS A 164 -4.59 -13.78 -12.81
CA LYS A 164 -4.39 -15.03 -12.08
C LYS A 164 -2.91 -15.23 -11.84
N GLY A 165 -2.57 -15.89 -10.74
CA GLY A 165 -1.22 -16.37 -10.58
C GLY A 165 -1.06 -17.25 -9.36
N LYS A 166 -0.07 -18.12 -9.42
CA LYS A 166 0.40 -18.94 -8.31
C LYS A 166 1.82 -18.48 -8.01
N VAL A 167 2.05 -17.97 -6.82
CA VAL A 167 3.40 -17.73 -6.32
C VAL A 167 3.70 -18.85 -5.34
N GLY A 168 4.54 -19.79 -5.78
CA GLY A 168 5.01 -20.90 -4.96
C GLY A 168 6.13 -20.40 -4.05
N ILE A 169 5.79 -20.10 -2.80
CA ILE A 169 6.75 -19.76 -1.75
C ILE A 169 6.88 -20.99 -0.86
N ASP A 170 7.43 -22.06 -1.41
CA ASP A 170 7.53 -23.35 -0.73
C ASP A 170 8.66 -23.27 0.30
N GLY A 171 8.27 -22.94 1.53
CA GLY A 171 9.20 -22.85 2.64
C GLY A 171 10.17 -21.67 2.56
N CYS A 172 9.92 -20.63 1.74
CA CYS A 172 10.76 -19.43 1.84
C CYS A 172 10.65 -18.85 3.26
N ARG A 173 11.77 -18.87 3.99
CA ARG A 173 11.88 -18.28 5.32
C ARG A 173 13.11 -17.42 5.38
N VAL A 174 12.98 -16.28 6.04
CA VAL A 174 14.10 -15.38 6.30
C VAL A 174 14.83 -15.86 7.55
N LEU A 175 16.12 -16.11 7.41
CA LEU A 175 17.02 -16.57 8.48
C LEU A 175 17.79 -15.42 9.11
N LYS A 176 18.08 -14.38 8.31
CA LYS A 176 18.79 -13.18 8.76
C LYS A 176 18.20 -11.97 8.06
N VAL A 177 18.16 -10.86 8.78
CA VAL A 177 17.72 -9.56 8.27
C VAL A 177 18.78 -8.47 8.45
N PRO A 178 18.71 -7.39 7.65
CA PRO A 178 19.51 -6.19 7.84
C PRO A 178 19.21 -5.51 9.18
N PRO A 179 20.14 -4.72 9.74
CA PRO A 179 19.95 -4.04 11.04
C PRO A 179 18.71 -3.14 11.10
N SER A 180 18.41 -2.39 10.03
CA SER A 180 17.24 -1.50 9.93
C SER A 180 15.92 -2.27 10.10
N VAL A 181 15.80 -3.41 9.42
CA VAL A 181 14.64 -4.30 9.51
C VAL A 181 14.60 -5.02 10.86
N LYS A 182 15.77 -5.46 11.37
CA LYS A 182 15.88 -6.11 12.68
C LYS A 182 15.31 -5.23 13.79
N ALA A 183 15.64 -3.94 13.77
CA ALA A 183 15.17 -2.98 14.77
C ALA A 183 13.63 -2.88 14.81
N LEU A 184 12.97 -2.83 13.64
CA LEU A 184 11.51 -2.81 13.57
C LEU A 184 10.87 -4.08 14.14
N VAL A 185 11.41 -5.24 13.77
CA VAL A 185 10.90 -6.54 14.23
C VAL A 185 11.14 -6.74 15.73
N SER A 186 12.25 -6.26 16.27
CA SER A 186 12.56 -6.38 17.70
C SER A 186 11.88 -5.32 18.59
N GLY A 187 11.06 -4.44 18.02
CA GLY A 187 10.41 -3.37 18.76
C GLY A 187 11.32 -2.17 19.10
N ALA A 188 12.55 -2.16 18.60
CA ALA A 188 13.51 -1.08 18.82
C ALA A 188 13.16 0.16 17.98
N SER A 189 13.79 1.27 18.34
CA SER A 189 13.65 2.55 17.66
C SER A 189 14.46 2.58 16.36
N VAL A 190 13.92 3.25 15.35
CA VAL A 190 14.58 3.46 14.05
C VAL A 190 14.65 4.93 13.75
N ALA A 191 15.86 5.44 13.48
CA ALA A 191 16.05 6.80 12.99
C ALA A 191 15.55 6.93 11.55
N GLN A 192 14.79 7.99 11.29
CA GLN A 192 14.29 8.38 9.98
C GLN A 192 14.89 9.72 9.61
N SER A 193 15.20 9.91 8.33
CA SER A 193 15.59 11.18 7.75
C SER A 193 14.69 11.46 6.55
N VAL A 194 14.03 12.61 6.55
CA VAL A 194 13.05 13.00 5.54
C VAL A 194 13.32 14.42 5.05
N GLU A 195 13.19 14.63 3.74
CA GLU A 195 13.26 15.96 3.14
C GLU A 195 11.95 16.73 3.39
N VAL A 196 12.03 17.82 4.14
CA VAL A 196 10.88 18.65 4.51
C VAL A 196 10.98 20.06 3.93
N PRO A 197 9.85 20.74 3.69
CA PRO A 197 9.90 22.17 3.39
C PRO A 197 10.51 22.93 4.57
N ARG A 198 11.30 23.96 4.24
CA ARG A 198 11.82 24.87 5.27
C ARG A 198 10.69 25.51 6.05
N ALA A 199 10.91 25.65 7.35
CA ALA A 199 9.98 26.30 8.24
C ALA A 199 9.71 27.73 7.74
N PRO A 200 8.44 28.16 7.71
CA PRO A 200 8.14 29.53 7.33
C PRO A 200 8.71 30.48 8.39
N VAL A 201 9.31 31.59 7.93
CA VAL A 201 9.92 32.59 8.82
C VAL A 201 8.82 33.26 9.65
N GLY A 202 8.93 33.21 10.98
CA GLY A 202 7.96 33.81 11.90
C GLY A 202 7.93 35.34 11.80
N ARG A 203 6.88 35.97 12.35
CA ARG A 203 6.80 37.45 12.41
C ARG A 203 8.04 38.03 13.08
N GLY A 204 8.72 38.96 12.41
CA GLY A 204 9.83 39.73 12.97
C GLY A 204 11.17 38.97 13.06
N GLN A 205 11.25 37.73 12.57
CA GLN A 205 12.53 37.03 12.47
C GLN A 205 13.22 37.40 11.15
N PRO A 206 14.52 37.76 11.16
CA PRO A 206 15.26 37.96 9.93
C PRO A 206 15.27 36.64 9.15
N GLN A 207 14.88 36.71 7.88
CA GLN A 207 15.11 35.60 6.97
C GLN A 207 16.61 35.47 6.85
N ALA A 208 17.18 34.41 7.43
CA ALA A 208 18.55 34.03 7.12
C ALA A 208 18.58 33.75 5.62
N ALA A 209 18.94 34.76 4.84
CA ALA A 209 19.18 34.66 3.42
C ALA A 209 20.46 33.84 3.26
N ALA A 210 20.35 32.53 3.44
CA ALA A 210 21.31 31.61 2.85
C ALA A 210 21.06 31.64 1.34
N ALA A 211 21.57 32.68 0.68
CA ALA A 211 21.61 32.78 -0.76
C ALA A 211 22.27 31.50 -1.29
N GLY A 212 21.51 30.68 -2.01
CA GLY A 212 21.98 29.41 -2.59
C GLY A 212 21.52 28.13 -1.87
N ALA A 213 20.82 28.20 -0.74
CA ALA A 213 20.33 27.01 -0.05
C ALA A 213 18.87 26.70 -0.49
N GLY A 214 18.59 25.46 -0.91
CA GLY A 214 17.33 25.03 -1.53
C GLY A 214 16.05 25.28 -0.71
N ASP A 215 14.88 25.05 -1.30
CA ASP A 215 13.57 25.27 -0.66
C ASP A 215 13.23 24.24 0.44
N THR A 216 14.06 23.22 0.61
CA THR A 216 13.88 22.08 1.53
C THR A 216 15.09 21.94 2.48
N GLU A 217 14.92 21.11 3.50
CA GLU A 217 15.96 20.68 4.44
C GLU A 217 15.68 19.28 4.95
N ASP A 218 16.71 18.59 5.44
CA ASP A 218 16.54 17.27 6.05
C ASP A 218 16.07 17.42 7.50
N MET A 219 15.10 16.59 7.87
CA MET A 219 14.59 16.48 9.23
C MET A 219 14.75 15.04 9.69
N GLU A 220 15.39 14.87 10.84
CA GLU A 220 15.54 13.58 11.48
C GLU A 220 14.54 13.42 12.62
N PHE A 221 13.97 12.22 12.72
CA PHE A 221 13.10 11.84 13.84
C PHE A 221 13.20 10.34 14.10
N ILE A 222 12.81 9.92 15.30
CA ILE A 222 12.89 8.53 15.71
C ILE A 222 11.48 7.90 15.63
N VAL A 223 11.37 6.73 15.02
CA VAL A 223 10.17 5.88 15.05
C VAL A 223 10.41 4.75 16.04
N GLY A 224 9.85 4.89 17.24
CA GLY A 224 9.91 3.88 18.30
C GLY A 224 9.95 4.49 19.70
N PRO A 225 10.05 3.65 20.75
CA PRO A 225 9.88 4.06 22.14
C PRO A 225 10.87 5.11 22.66
N GLU A 226 12.00 5.34 21.98
CA GLU A 226 12.97 6.38 22.35
C GLU A 226 12.50 7.79 21.97
N ASN A 227 11.53 7.90 21.07
CA ASN A 227 10.89 9.16 20.75
C ASN A 227 9.83 9.49 21.83
N PRO A 228 9.95 10.59 22.58
CA PRO A 228 8.95 10.96 23.60
C PRO A 228 7.57 11.25 23.02
N ASP A 229 7.48 11.50 21.71
CA ASP A 229 6.23 11.73 20.98
C ASP A 229 5.66 10.46 20.34
N PHE A 230 6.32 9.31 20.52
CA PHE A 230 5.82 8.03 20.06
C PHE A 230 4.56 7.63 20.84
N VAL A 231 3.50 7.31 20.11
CA VAL A 231 2.22 6.88 20.68
C VAL A 231 2.07 5.37 20.49
N PRO A 232 2.09 4.57 21.58
CA PRO A 232 1.84 3.14 21.49
C PRO A 232 0.43 2.83 20.96
N TYR A 233 0.24 1.67 20.34
CA TYR A 233 -1.04 1.28 19.72
C TYR A 233 -2.24 1.47 20.65
N GLU A 234 -2.11 1.10 21.92
CA GLU A 234 -3.18 1.17 22.92
C GLU A 234 -3.56 2.61 23.29
N GLN A 235 -2.71 3.58 22.98
CA GLN A 235 -2.93 5.01 23.19
C GLN A 235 -3.37 5.74 21.91
N ILE A 236 -3.55 5.02 20.81
CA ILE A 236 -4.13 5.58 19.59
C ILE A 236 -5.66 5.47 19.69
N SER A 237 -6.38 6.58 19.45
CA SER A 237 -7.84 6.57 19.49
C SER A 237 -8.41 5.48 18.55
N PRO A 238 -9.31 4.61 19.04
CA PRO A 238 -9.96 3.61 18.19
C PRO A 238 -10.78 4.25 17.07
N HIS A 239 -11.23 5.49 17.25
CA HIS A 239 -11.94 6.23 16.21
C HIS A 239 -11.03 6.64 15.05
N LEU A 240 -9.76 6.95 15.33
CA LEU A 240 -8.77 7.21 14.29
C LEU A 240 -8.49 5.92 13.50
N ILE A 241 -8.26 4.80 14.20
CA ILE A 241 -8.04 3.49 13.57
C ILE A 241 -9.24 3.15 12.66
N ALA A 242 -10.47 3.31 13.17
CA ALA A 242 -11.70 3.09 12.42
C ALA A 242 -11.81 3.97 11.16
N ALA A 243 -11.43 5.25 11.25
CA ALA A 243 -11.47 6.18 10.13
C ALA A 243 -10.48 5.78 9.04
N ILE A 244 -9.22 5.52 9.42
CA ILE A 244 -8.15 5.12 8.48
C ILE A 244 -8.48 3.81 7.79
N MET A 245 -8.92 2.79 8.52
CA MET A 245 -9.37 1.55 7.91
C MET A 245 -10.57 1.75 6.98
N THR A 246 -11.40 2.77 7.21
CA THR A 246 -12.55 3.02 6.32
C THR A 246 -12.13 3.56 4.97
N THR A 247 -11.08 4.37 4.91
CA THR A 247 -10.69 5.09 3.69
C THR A 247 -9.46 4.54 3.00
N GLU A 248 -8.47 4.04 3.76
CA GLU A 248 -7.18 3.60 3.23
C GLU A 248 -7.14 2.10 3.01
N ASP A 249 -7.67 1.32 3.95
CA ASP A 249 -7.51 -0.14 3.95
C ASP A 249 -8.62 -0.85 4.76
N ASN A 250 -9.72 -1.18 4.07
CA ASN A 250 -10.92 -1.76 4.68
C ASN A 250 -10.68 -3.15 5.26
N GLY A 251 -9.79 -3.91 4.62
CA GLY A 251 -9.48 -5.29 4.94
C GLY A 251 -8.21 -5.46 5.77
N PHE A 252 -7.66 -4.40 6.35
CA PHE A 252 -6.32 -4.39 6.94
C PHE A 252 -6.01 -5.61 7.83
N PHE A 253 -6.88 -5.94 8.77
CA PHE A 253 -6.71 -7.08 9.68
C PHE A 253 -6.99 -8.45 9.04
N LYS A 254 -7.59 -8.49 7.85
CA LYS A 254 -7.98 -9.71 7.13
C LYS A 254 -6.94 -10.14 6.10
N HIS A 255 -6.22 -9.21 5.46
CA HIS A 255 -5.22 -9.53 4.43
C HIS A 255 -3.79 -9.52 4.97
N ARG A 256 -2.82 -9.97 4.17
CA ARG A 256 -1.37 -10.04 4.50
C ARG A 256 -0.56 -9.06 3.66
N GLY A 257 -0.83 -7.76 3.79
CA GLY A 257 -0.10 -6.70 3.12
C GLY A 257 -0.54 -6.29 1.71
N TRP A 258 -1.38 -7.06 1.02
CA TRP A 258 -1.97 -6.64 -0.25
C TRP A 258 -3.39 -7.17 -0.43
N VAL A 259 -4.21 -6.40 -1.14
CA VAL A 259 -5.59 -6.76 -1.49
C VAL A 259 -5.66 -6.96 -3.00
N THR A 260 -5.82 -8.22 -3.43
CA THR A 260 -5.82 -8.60 -4.85
C THR A 260 -6.98 -7.98 -5.63
N SER A 261 -8.15 -7.84 -5.00
CA SER A 261 -9.31 -7.17 -5.60
C SER A 261 -9.06 -5.67 -5.81
N GLU A 262 -8.51 -4.96 -4.83
CA GLU A 262 -8.19 -3.53 -4.97
C GLU A 262 -7.12 -3.28 -6.04
N PHE A 263 -6.12 -4.16 -6.13
CA PHE A 263 -5.13 -4.09 -7.21
C PHE A 263 -5.76 -4.24 -8.60
N ARG A 264 -6.66 -5.22 -8.78
CA ARG A 264 -7.41 -5.40 -10.04
C ARG A 264 -8.27 -4.17 -10.36
N THR A 265 -8.99 -3.64 -9.37
CA THR A 265 -9.83 -2.44 -9.53
C THR A 265 -9.00 -1.19 -9.84
N ALA A 266 -7.84 -1.03 -9.20
CA ALA A 266 -6.91 0.07 -9.49
C ALA A 266 -6.32 -0.07 -10.89
N LEU A 267 -5.90 -1.28 -11.30
CA LEU A 267 -5.40 -1.54 -12.64
C LEU A 267 -6.46 -1.23 -13.70
N LYS A 268 -7.69 -1.71 -13.51
CA LYS A 268 -8.82 -1.43 -14.40
C LYS A 268 -9.05 0.08 -14.57
N ARG A 269 -9.10 0.84 -13.47
CA ARG A 269 -9.22 2.31 -13.52
C ARG A 269 -8.07 2.97 -14.25
N ASN A 270 -6.84 2.49 -14.03
CA ASN A 270 -5.65 3.02 -14.71
C ASN A 270 -5.70 2.76 -16.23
N LEU A 271 -6.14 1.58 -16.64
CA LEU A 271 -6.35 1.24 -18.05
C LEU A 271 -7.45 2.12 -18.68
N GLN A 272 -8.57 2.33 -17.99
CA GLN A 272 -9.65 3.23 -18.42
C GLN A 272 -9.21 4.70 -18.54
N ARG A 273 -8.24 5.13 -17.72
CA ARG A 273 -7.71 6.50 -17.68
C ARG A 273 -6.45 6.71 -18.52
N GLY A 274 -5.99 5.68 -19.23
CA GLY A 274 -4.82 5.77 -20.11
C GLY A 274 -3.50 6.01 -19.37
N GLY A 275 -3.42 5.63 -18.09
CA GLY A 275 -2.19 5.79 -17.32
C GLY A 275 -2.28 5.24 -15.89
N PHE A 276 -1.14 4.84 -15.34
CA PHE A 276 -0.99 4.43 -13.94
C PHE A 276 -1.07 5.66 -13.03
N ARG A 277 -2.30 6.07 -12.67
CA ARG A 277 -2.57 7.30 -11.90
C ARG A 277 -3.09 7.03 -10.49
N GLY A 278 -3.59 5.84 -10.19
CA GLY A 278 -4.03 5.41 -8.86
C GLY A 278 -3.35 4.11 -8.40
N GLY A 279 -2.95 4.05 -7.13
CA GLY A 279 -2.40 2.84 -6.51
C GLY A 279 -3.37 2.25 -5.48
N ALA A 280 -3.50 0.93 -5.46
CA ALA A 280 -4.01 0.20 -4.30
C ALA A 280 -2.81 -0.15 -3.41
N SER A 281 -2.47 0.74 -2.48
CA SER A 281 -1.43 0.48 -1.48
C SER A 281 -2.09 0.27 -0.12
N SER A 282 -1.87 -0.90 0.48
CA SER A 282 -2.31 -1.18 1.85
C SER A 282 -1.60 -0.30 2.88
N ILE A 283 -2.11 -0.27 4.10
CA ILE A 283 -1.43 0.42 5.21
C ILE A 283 -0.01 -0.12 5.41
N THR A 284 0.21 -1.42 5.25
CA THR A 284 1.54 -2.03 5.40
C THR A 284 2.50 -1.59 4.31
N MET A 285 2.03 -1.50 3.06
CA MET A 285 2.78 -0.93 1.94
C MET A 285 3.16 0.52 2.21
N GLN A 286 2.21 1.31 2.69
CA GLN A 286 2.47 2.70 3.07
C GLN A 286 3.47 2.79 4.23
N MET A 287 3.36 1.95 5.25
CA MET A 287 4.30 1.91 6.38
C MET A 287 5.73 1.58 5.91
N VAL A 288 5.89 0.50 5.13
CA VAL A 288 7.20 0.11 4.57
C VAL A 288 7.79 1.23 3.74
N LYS A 289 6.98 1.87 2.89
CA LYS A 289 7.42 3.01 2.08
C LYS A 289 7.92 4.18 2.92
N ASN A 290 7.26 4.49 4.04
CA ASN A 290 7.63 5.65 4.87
C ASN A 290 8.76 5.36 5.87
N VAL A 291 8.96 4.10 6.30
CA VAL A 291 9.92 3.76 7.36
C VAL A 291 11.20 3.11 6.85
N LEU A 292 11.12 2.36 5.75
CA LEU A 292 12.26 1.55 5.26
C LEU A 292 12.77 1.97 3.89
N LEU A 293 11.97 2.69 3.11
CA LEU A 293 12.27 3.02 1.72
C LEU A 293 12.27 4.54 1.51
N SER A 294 12.81 4.96 0.36
CA SER A 294 12.70 6.35 -0.11
C SER A 294 11.31 6.63 -0.70
N HIS A 295 10.95 7.91 -0.84
CA HIS A 295 9.71 8.34 -1.51
C HIS A 295 9.80 8.32 -3.05
N GLU A 296 10.85 7.74 -3.61
CA GLU A 296 11.15 7.77 -5.05
C GLU A 296 10.21 6.87 -5.85
N LYS A 297 9.65 7.35 -6.96
CA LYS A 297 8.63 6.59 -7.72
C LYS A 297 9.28 5.65 -8.74
N THR A 298 10.12 4.70 -8.28
CA THR A 298 10.83 3.72 -9.12
C THR A 298 10.27 2.30 -9.02
N LEU A 299 10.48 1.50 -10.08
CA LEU A 299 10.11 0.08 -10.08
C LEU A 299 10.93 -0.73 -9.06
N ALA A 300 12.23 -0.43 -8.96
CA ALA A 300 13.13 -1.06 -8.01
C ALA A 300 12.66 -0.84 -6.56
N ARG A 301 12.25 0.38 -6.19
CA ARG A 301 11.63 0.65 -4.88
C ARG A 301 10.36 -0.18 -4.68
N LYS A 302 9.49 -0.29 -5.71
CA LYS A 302 8.24 -1.05 -5.58
C LYS A 302 8.48 -2.55 -5.38
N LEU A 303 9.53 -3.10 -5.99
CA LEU A 303 9.95 -4.49 -5.77
C LEU A 303 10.40 -4.72 -4.32
N GLN A 304 11.24 -3.82 -3.79
CA GLN A 304 11.68 -3.86 -2.39
C GLN A 304 10.48 -3.76 -1.44
N GLU A 305 9.52 -2.87 -1.74
CA GLU A 305 8.29 -2.70 -0.97
C GLU A 305 7.50 -4.00 -0.89
N LEU A 306 7.31 -4.72 -2.00
CA LEU A 306 6.57 -5.98 -2.01
C LEU A 306 7.24 -7.05 -1.14
N PHE A 307 8.57 -7.18 -1.24
CA PHE A 307 9.33 -8.14 -0.43
C PHE A 307 9.25 -7.82 1.06
N LEU A 308 9.49 -6.55 1.44
CA LEU A 308 9.47 -6.11 2.84
C LEU A 308 8.07 -6.21 3.44
N VAL A 309 7.01 -5.91 2.67
CA VAL A 309 5.62 -6.10 3.09
C VAL A 309 5.34 -7.56 3.36
N TRP A 310 5.72 -8.46 2.44
CA TRP A 310 5.56 -9.90 2.67
C TRP A 310 6.26 -10.33 3.96
N TYR A 311 7.52 -9.92 4.16
CA TYR A 311 8.29 -10.29 5.35
C TYR A 311 7.66 -9.76 6.65
N LEU A 312 7.38 -8.45 6.72
CA LEU A 312 6.87 -7.84 7.96
C LEU A 312 5.46 -8.33 8.33
N GLU A 313 4.61 -8.62 7.36
CA GLU A 313 3.27 -9.21 7.59
C GLU A 313 3.30 -10.62 8.20
N HIS A 314 4.44 -11.30 8.13
CA HIS A 314 4.67 -12.60 8.77
C HIS A 314 5.32 -12.46 10.15
N GLU A 315 6.18 -11.46 10.35
CA GLU A 315 7.01 -11.35 11.56
C GLU A 315 6.42 -10.44 12.65
N ILE A 316 5.66 -9.40 12.29
CA ILE A 316 5.09 -8.46 13.26
C ILE A 316 3.55 -8.44 13.21
N PRO A 317 2.88 -8.29 14.37
CA PRO A 317 1.43 -8.25 14.44
C PRO A 317 0.86 -6.97 13.79
N LYS A 318 -0.40 -7.03 13.36
CA LYS A 318 -1.10 -5.94 12.68
C LYS A 318 -1.17 -4.66 13.51
N GLU A 319 -1.30 -4.81 14.81
CA GLU A 319 -1.31 -3.73 15.80
C GLU A 319 0.02 -2.98 15.78
N ARG A 320 1.16 -3.72 15.75
CA ARG A 320 2.50 -3.12 15.64
C ARG A 320 2.70 -2.44 14.28
N ILE A 321 2.15 -2.99 13.20
CA ILE A 321 2.19 -2.32 11.88
C ILE A 321 1.44 -0.99 11.93
N LEU A 322 0.25 -0.93 12.53
CA LEU A 322 -0.51 0.31 12.69
C LEU A 322 0.22 1.30 13.58
N GLU A 323 0.80 0.84 14.68
CA GLU A 323 1.59 1.67 15.58
C GLU A 323 2.75 2.34 14.85
N LEU A 324 3.54 1.57 14.10
CA LEU A 324 4.64 2.12 13.29
C LEU A 324 4.11 3.08 12.22
N TYR A 325 3.02 2.71 11.52
CA TYR A 325 2.38 3.55 10.52
C TYR A 325 1.98 4.92 11.08
N PHE A 326 1.22 4.94 12.16
CA PHE A 326 0.72 6.17 12.77
C PHE A 326 1.84 7.05 13.33
N ASN A 327 2.98 6.48 13.73
CA ASN A 327 4.12 7.24 14.24
C ASN A 327 5.10 7.68 13.15
N ALA A 328 4.98 7.18 11.92
CA ALA A 328 5.92 7.48 10.84
C ALA A 328 5.34 8.36 9.73
N ILE A 329 4.02 8.35 9.50
CA ILE A 329 3.44 9.11 8.38
C ILE A 329 3.39 10.61 8.64
N GLU A 330 3.39 11.38 7.54
CA GLU A 330 3.19 12.82 7.54
C GLU A 330 1.70 13.18 7.62
N PHE A 331 1.33 14.00 8.60
CA PHE A 331 -0.02 14.55 8.77
C PHE A 331 -0.13 16.00 8.26
N GLY A 332 0.99 16.66 8.02
CA GLY A 332 1.07 18.01 7.48
C GLY A 332 2.54 18.41 7.29
N PRO A 333 2.82 19.59 6.73
CA PRO A 333 4.19 20.04 6.50
C PRO A 333 5.02 19.98 7.78
N ARG A 334 6.02 19.10 7.82
CA ARG A 334 6.91 18.86 8.98
C ARG A 334 6.21 18.24 10.21
N ILE A 335 5.00 17.69 10.06
CA ILE A 335 4.25 17.06 11.15
C ILE A 335 4.24 15.56 10.90
N TYR A 336 5.14 14.83 11.57
CA TYR A 336 5.28 13.38 11.45
C TYR A 336 4.86 12.71 12.76
N GLY A 337 4.08 11.64 12.63
CA GLY A 337 3.55 10.91 13.76
C GLY A 337 2.26 11.51 14.34
N ILE A 338 1.41 10.62 14.88
CA ILE A 338 0.09 11.00 15.38
C ILE A 338 0.14 11.79 16.68
N GLY A 339 1.16 11.59 17.52
CA GLY A 339 1.35 12.34 18.77
C GLY A 339 1.49 13.84 18.50
N PRO A 340 2.50 14.28 17.73
CA PRO A 340 2.66 15.68 17.33
C PRO A 340 1.45 16.20 16.55
N ALA A 341 0.86 15.39 15.67
CA ALA A 341 -0.32 15.79 14.90
C ALA A 341 -1.55 16.08 15.78
N ALA A 342 -1.89 15.21 16.74
CA ALA A 342 -3.04 15.41 17.63
C ALA A 342 -2.90 16.70 18.46
N ARG A 343 -1.69 16.99 18.94
CA ARG A 343 -1.40 18.23 19.66
C ARG A 343 -1.45 19.45 18.74
N HIS A 344 -0.86 19.37 17.55
CA HIS A 344 -0.83 20.48 16.59
C HIS A 344 -2.24 20.87 16.11
N TYR A 345 -3.05 19.89 15.73
CA TYR A 345 -4.37 20.17 15.16
C TYR A 345 -5.44 20.44 16.21
N PHE A 346 -5.38 19.77 17.37
CA PHE A 346 -6.49 19.76 18.33
C PHE A 346 -6.07 20.05 19.78
N GLY A 347 -4.78 20.20 20.08
CA GLY A 347 -4.29 20.41 21.45
C GLY A 347 -4.56 19.22 22.37
N LYS A 348 -4.65 18.00 21.80
CA LYS A 348 -5.07 16.77 22.49
C LYS A 348 -4.01 15.68 22.43
N ASN A 349 -4.14 14.69 23.30
CA ASN A 349 -3.45 13.42 23.13
C ASN A 349 -4.12 12.62 22.01
N ALA A 350 -3.35 11.75 21.35
CA ALA A 350 -3.86 10.88 20.30
C ALA A 350 -4.98 9.92 20.77
N SER A 351 -5.03 9.58 22.05
CA SER A 351 -6.08 8.75 22.66
C SER A 351 -7.42 9.47 22.73
N ASP A 352 -7.42 10.80 22.76
CA ASP A 352 -8.58 11.64 23.07
C ASP A 352 -9.28 12.18 21.81
N LEU A 353 -8.85 11.71 20.62
CA LEU A 353 -9.42 12.10 19.34
C LEU A 353 -10.85 11.58 19.19
N THR A 354 -11.77 12.47 18.86
CA THR A 354 -13.18 12.15 18.63
C THR A 354 -13.40 11.46 17.27
N PRO A 355 -14.57 10.85 16.99
CA PRO A 355 -14.90 10.32 15.66
C PRO A 355 -14.74 11.35 14.53
N LEU A 356 -15.14 12.61 14.78
CA LEU A 356 -15.02 13.67 13.79
C LEU A 356 -13.56 14.05 13.51
N GLU A 357 -12.71 14.05 14.54
CA GLU A 357 -11.27 14.33 14.43
C GLU A 357 -10.51 13.18 13.76
N GLY A 358 -10.87 11.92 14.07
CA GLY A 358 -10.37 10.74 13.37
C GLY A 358 -10.73 10.75 11.88
N ALA A 359 -11.98 11.07 11.55
CA ALA A 359 -12.44 11.25 10.17
C ALA A 359 -11.71 12.40 9.45
N PHE A 360 -11.38 13.48 10.17
CA PHE A 360 -10.56 14.56 9.61
C PHE A 360 -9.14 14.08 9.28
N PHE A 361 -8.44 13.36 10.17
CA PHE A 361 -7.11 12.85 9.87
C PHE A 361 -7.10 11.92 8.66
N SER A 362 -8.06 10.98 8.60
CA SER A 362 -8.31 10.15 7.41
C SER A 362 -8.53 10.99 6.14
N SER A 363 -9.26 12.11 6.25
CA SER A 363 -9.49 12.99 5.12
C SER A 363 -8.23 13.66 4.58
N ILE A 364 -7.16 13.85 5.37
CA ILE A 364 -5.97 14.60 4.92
C ILE A 364 -4.82 13.72 4.42
N LEU A 365 -4.76 12.45 4.81
CA LEU A 365 -3.63 11.57 4.52
C LEU A 365 -3.22 11.40 3.04
N PRO A 366 -4.12 11.43 2.05
CA PRO A 366 -3.66 11.27 0.68
C PRO A 366 -2.80 12.46 0.18
N SER A 367 -2.99 13.67 0.74
CA SER A 367 -2.13 14.84 0.43
C SER A 367 -1.97 15.73 1.66
N PRO A 368 -1.19 15.32 2.68
CA PRO A 368 -1.14 16.01 3.98
C PRO A 368 -0.65 17.46 3.83
N LYS A 369 0.42 17.69 3.05
CA LYS A 369 0.95 19.04 2.78
C LYS A 369 -0.08 19.97 2.14
N ARG A 370 -0.82 19.48 1.13
CA ARG A 370 -1.82 20.28 0.39
C ARG A 370 -3.08 20.53 1.23
N ARG A 371 -3.52 19.50 1.97
CA ARG A 371 -4.75 19.53 2.78
C ARG A 371 -4.55 20.28 4.09
N TYR A 372 -3.31 20.62 4.46
CA TYR A 372 -2.97 21.56 5.53
C TYR A 372 -3.63 22.94 5.39
N VAL A 373 -4.07 23.32 4.19
CA VAL A 373 -4.84 24.55 3.97
C VAL A 373 -6.09 24.63 4.86
N GLN A 374 -6.71 23.49 5.23
CA GLN A 374 -7.85 23.46 6.15
C GLN A 374 -7.47 24.02 7.54
N TYR A 375 -6.28 23.68 8.04
CA TYR A 375 -5.76 24.22 9.29
C TYR A 375 -5.45 25.72 9.18
N CYS A 376 -4.91 26.17 8.03
CA CYS A 376 -4.64 27.60 7.80
C CYS A 376 -5.89 28.47 7.93
N HIS A 377 -7.04 28.00 7.43
CA HIS A 377 -8.34 28.66 7.56
C HIS A 377 -8.88 28.67 9.00
N GLY A 378 -8.35 27.80 9.88
CA GLY A 378 -8.82 27.62 11.25
C GLY A 378 -10.17 26.91 11.40
N SER A 379 -10.81 26.57 10.28
CA SER A 379 -12.00 25.72 10.24
C SER A 379 -12.09 25.03 8.88
N LEU A 380 -12.87 23.96 8.82
CA LEU A 380 -13.12 23.27 7.55
C LEU A 380 -13.95 24.14 6.60
N THR A 381 -13.61 24.12 5.32
CA THR A 381 -14.52 24.65 4.30
C THR A 381 -15.79 23.79 4.26
N ALA A 382 -16.92 24.35 3.82
CA ALA A 382 -18.18 23.61 3.74
C ALA A 382 -18.08 22.34 2.86
N GLN A 383 -17.25 22.37 1.81
CA GLN A 383 -16.99 21.20 0.98
C GLN A 383 -16.20 20.13 1.73
N TRP A 384 -15.18 20.53 2.51
CA TRP A 384 -14.36 19.59 3.26
C TRP A 384 -15.10 19.01 4.46
N ASP A 385 -15.93 19.80 5.14
CA ASP A 385 -16.80 19.32 6.22
C ASP A 385 -17.75 18.23 5.70
N ARG A 386 -18.38 18.42 4.54
CA ARG A 386 -19.19 17.36 3.89
C ARG A 386 -18.37 16.10 3.60
N TYR A 387 -17.11 16.25 3.21
CA TYR A 387 -16.24 15.10 2.95
C TYR A 387 -15.90 14.34 4.24
N VAL A 388 -15.50 15.04 5.30
CA VAL A 388 -15.25 14.46 6.63
C VAL A 388 -16.50 13.76 7.18
N ARG A 389 -17.68 14.40 7.07
CA ARG A 389 -18.95 13.81 7.51
C ARG A 389 -19.35 12.56 6.70
N ARG A 390 -18.96 12.49 5.42
CA ARG A 390 -19.15 11.28 4.60
C ARG A 390 -18.28 10.13 5.08
N ILE A 391 -17.03 10.40 5.47
CA ILE A 391 -16.16 9.37 6.07
C ILE A 391 -16.79 8.86 7.36
N LEU A 392 -17.27 9.77 8.21
CA LEU A 392 -17.97 9.43 9.45
C LEU A 392 -19.21 8.55 9.21
N ALA A 393 -20.03 8.89 8.20
CA ALA A 393 -21.17 8.06 7.80
C ALA A 393 -20.75 6.66 7.34
N LYS A 394 -19.68 6.54 6.55
CA LYS A 394 -19.13 5.24 6.14
C LYS A 394 -18.56 4.43 7.31
N MET A 395 -17.97 5.09 8.32
CA MET A 395 -17.52 4.42 9.55
C MET A 395 -18.71 3.80 10.29
N HIS A 396 -19.83 4.52 10.37
CA HIS A 396 -21.07 4.05 11.00
C HIS A 396 -21.74 2.93 10.21
N GLU A 397 -21.91 3.09 8.89
CA GLU A 397 -22.46 2.08 7.97
C GLU A 397 -21.71 0.75 8.06
N ARG A 398 -20.39 0.81 8.25
CA ARG A 398 -19.52 -0.38 8.39
C ARG A 398 -19.42 -0.91 9.83
N GLY A 399 -20.22 -0.38 10.75
CA GLY A 399 -20.26 -0.80 12.15
C GLY A 399 -18.98 -0.54 12.94
N ARG A 400 -18.14 0.42 12.52
CA ARG A 400 -16.88 0.76 13.19
C ARG A 400 -17.03 1.81 14.29
N ILE A 401 -18.16 2.50 14.31
CA ILE A 401 -18.60 3.38 15.40
C ILE A 401 -20.07 3.08 15.69
N ASP A 402 -20.46 3.21 16.95
CA ASP A 402 -21.84 3.01 17.39
C ASP A 402 -22.73 4.24 17.08
N ASP A 403 -24.04 4.06 17.22
CA ASP A 403 -25.05 5.08 16.97
C ASP A 403 -24.84 6.32 17.85
N GLU A 404 -24.42 6.13 19.11
CA GLU A 404 -24.19 7.20 20.07
C GLU A 404 -23.00 8.08 19.65
N SER A 405 -21.87 7.46 19.32
CA SER A 405 -20.67 8.14 18.83
C SER A 405 -20.94 8.88 17.52
N TYR A 406 -21.72 8.27 16.61
CA TYR A 406 -22.11 8.88 15.35
C TYR A 406 -23.00 10.11 15.56
N ALA A 407 -24.04 10.00 16.38
CA ALA A 407 -24.95 11.10 16.71
C ALA A 407 -24.21 12.25 17.42
N ALA A 408 -23.36 11.93 18.39
CA ALA A 408 -22.54 12.92 19.11
C ALA A 408 -21.58 13.65 18.16
N ALA A 409 -20.94 12.94 17.23
CA ALA A 409 -20.08 13.57 16.21
C ALA A 409 -20.88 14.39 15.19
N GLY A 410 -22.14 14.04 14.92
CA GLY A 410 -23.03 14.76 14.03
C GLY A 410 -23.29 16.21 14.45
N ILE A 411 -23.40 16.46 15.76
CA ILE A 411 -23.63 17.80 16.33
C ILE A 411 -22.35 18.57 16.66
N GLN A 412 -21.18 17.90 16.63
CA GLN A 412 -19.90 18.56 16.85
C GLN A 412 -19.50 19.43 15.65
N LYS A 413 -18.87 20.57 15.96
CA LYS A 413 -18.16 21.39 15.00
C LYS A 413 -16.67 21.17 15.19
N LEU A 414 -15.97 20.79 14.12
CA LEU A 414 -14.52 20.63 14.17
C LEU A 414 -13.84 22.00 14.24
N VAL A 415 -13.04 22.20 15.28
CA VAL A 415 -12.30 23.43 15.54
C VAL A 415 -10.83 23.06 15.74
N PHE A 416 -9.94 23.76 15.04
CA PHE A 416 -8.50 23.55 15.19
C PHE A 416 -7.97 24.34 16.38
N ASP A 417 -7.03 23.74 17.13
CA ASP A 417 -6.21 24.48 18.07
C ASP A 417 -5.25 25.37 17.30
N ARG A 418 -5.29 26.68 17.57
CA ARG A 418 -4.44 27.68 16.91
C ARG A 418 -3.58 28.47 17.89
N ARG A 419 -3.47 28.03 19.14
CA ARG A 419 -2.74 28.76 20.19
C ARG A 419 -1.26 28.99 19.84
N GLU A 420 -0.65 28.03 19.17
CA GLU A 420 0.77 28.08 18.74
C GLU A 420 0.94 28.50 17.27
N ALA A 421 -0.13 28.94 16.60
CA ALA A 421 -0.07 29.33 15.20
C ALA A 421 0.67 30.67 15.01
N ASN A 422 1.91 30.60 14.53
CA ASN A 422 2.78 31.77 14.33
C ASN A 422 2.53 32.56 13.02
N PHE A 423 1.47 32.21 12.27
CA PHE A 423 1.13 32.82 10.97
C PHE A 423 -0.31 33.30 10.92
N ASN A 424 -0.54 34.41 10.20
CA ASN A 424 -1.89 34.74 9.76
C ASN A 424 -2.33 33.75 8.66
N GLU A 425 -3.63 33.65 8.43
CA GLU A 425 -4.22 32.73 7.45
C GLU A 425 -3.61 32.89 6.05
N ARG A 426 -3.47 34.13 5.57
CA ARG A 426 -2.93 34.41 4.22
C ARG A 426 -1.50 33.87 4.06
N HIS A 427 -0.61 34.16 5.01
CA HIS A 427 0.78 33.67 4.98
C HIS A 427 0.83 32.14 5.03
N CYS A 428 -0.03 31.51 5.83
CA CYS A 428 -0.12 30.05 5.91
C CYS A 428 -0.56 29.44 4.56
N VAL A 429 -1.62 29.98 3.95
CA VAL A 429 -2.11 29.51 2.65
C VAL A 429 -1.08 29.72 1.54
N ASP A 430 -0.42 30.87 1.51
CA ASP A 430 0.61 31.18 0.50
C ASP A 430 1.83 30.27 0.66
N TRP A 431 2.23 29.94 1.90
CA TRP A 431 3.26 28.94 2.15
C TRP A 431 2.87 27.55 1.68
N VAL A 432 1.66 27.09 2.00
CA VAL A 432 1.13 25.80 1.50
C VAL A 432 1.18 25.75 -0.03
N LYS A 433 0.70 26.81 -0.70
CA LYS A 433 0.76 26.91 -2.17
C LYS A 433 2.18 26.82 -2.69
N LYS A 434 3.15 27.48 -2.04
CA LYS A 434 4.57 27.43 -2.43
C LYS A 434 5.11 26.01 -2.34
N ILE A 435 4.92 25.33 -1.21
CA ILE A 435 5.50 23.99 -0.97
C ILE A 435 4.80 22.88 -1.77
N THR A 436 3.57 23.13 -2.26
CA THR A 436 2.81 22.19 -3.11
C THR A 436 2.75 22.59 -4.59
N ALA A 437 3.49 23.61 -5.02
CA ALA A 437 3.46 24.09 -6.41
C ALA A 437 4.07 23.10 -7.43
N ARG A 438 4.86 22.12 -6.95
CA ARG A 438 5.31 20.98 -7.78
C ARG A 438 4.17 19.96 -7.87
N PRO A 439 3.80 19.50 -9.09
CA PRO A 439 2.62 18.66 -9.23
C PRO A 439 2.92 17.23 -8.74
N GLU A 440 2.36 16.87 -7.59
CA GLU A 440 1.80 15.53 -7.48
C GLU A 440 0.43 15.55 -8.15
N PRO A 441 0.22 14.78 -9.23
CA PRO A 441 -1.13 14.61 -9.75
C PRO A 441 -1.92 13.77 -8.74
N GLU A 442 -2.81 14.39 -7.98
CA GLU A 442 -3.85 13.68 -7.25
C GLU A 442 -5.23 14.05 -7.78
N VAL A 443 -5.89 13.04 -8.35
CA VAL A 443 -7.33 13.00 -8.56
C VAL A 443 -7.98 12.81 -7.18
N PRO A 444 -9.03 13.56 -6.82
CA PRO A 444 -9.81 13.27 -5.61
C PRO A 444 -10.23 11.79 -5.61
N PRO A 445 -10.16 11.06 -4.48
CA PRO A 445 -10.67 9.70 -4.44
C PRO A 445 -12.13 9.71 -4.89
N ASP A 446 -12.44 8.87 -5.88
CA ASP A 446 -13.80 8.66 -6.36
C ASP A 446 -14.52 7.77 -5.35
N ILE A 447 -15.48 8.37 -4.65
CA ILE A 447 -16.18 7.80 -3.49
C ILE A 447 -17.44 7.05 -3.94
N ASP A 448 -17.86 7.27 -5.19
CA ASP A 448 -19.01 6.64 -5.84
C ASP A 448 -18.58 5.47 -6.73
N ALA A 449 -17.27 5.18 -6.81
CA ALA A 449 -16.81 3.90 -7.34
C ALA A 449 -17.42 2.79 -6.45
N PRO A 450 -18.24 1.88 -7.03
CA PRO A 450 -18.73 0.74 -6.30
C PRO A 450 -17.53 -0.04 -5.76
N LEU A 451 -17.39 -0.06 -4.43
CA LEU A 451 -16.60 -1.08 -3.78
C LEU A 451 -17.55 -2.27 -3.69
N ASP A 452 -17.70 -2.96 -4.82
CA ASP A 452 -18.64 -4.06 -4.94
C ASP A 452 -18.34 -5.14 -3.89
N ALA A 453 -19.46 -5.72 -3.46
CA ALA A 453 -19.63 -6.62 -2.33
C ALA A 453 -18.60 -7.74 -2.22
N ASP A 454 -18.40 -8.17 -0.98
CA ASP A 454 -17.86 -9.48 -0.60
C ASP A 454 -18.20 -10.54 -1.66
N THR A 455 -17.23 -10.86 -2.51
CA THR A 455 -17.24 -12.05 -3.34
C THR A 455 -16.08 -12.91 -2.89
N ASP A 456 -16.31 -13.59 -1.77
CA ASP A 456 -15.54 -14.76 -1.36
C ASP A 456 -15.64 -15.83 -2.47
N GLY A 457 -14.49 -16.30 -2.93
CA GLY A 457 -14.45 -17.32 -3.98
C GLY A 457 -13.07 -17.65 -4.53
N ALA A 458 -12.03 -17.77 -3.69
CA ALA A 458 -10.84 -18.54 -4.02
C ALA A 458 -10.11 -18.95 -2.74
N THR A 459 -10.28 -20.22 -2.37
CA THR A 459 -9.67 -20.91 -1.24
C THR A 459 -8.14 -20.87 -1.30
N ALA A 460 -7.50 -20.32 -0.27
CA ALA A 460 -6.19 -20.76 0.19
C ALA A 460 -6.41 -21.40 1.57
N ASP A 461 -6.15 -22.70 1.62
CA ASP A 461 -6.45 -23.59 2.73
C ASP A 461 -5.61 -23.21 3.97
N ALA A 462 -6.28 -22.69 4.99
CA ALA A 462 -5.77 -22.59 6.36
C ALA A 462 -6.94 -22.92 7.28
N GLY A 463 -6.85 -24.05 7.99
CA GLY A 463 -7.93 -24.62 8.78
C GLY A 463 -8.55 -23.67 9.82
N PRO A 464 -9.81 -23.92 10.23
CA PRO A 464 -10.57 -23.01 11.06
C PRO A 464 -10.00 -22.93 12.48
N LEU A 465 -9.67 -21.71 12.93
CA LEU A 465 -9.51 -21.40 14.34
C LEU A 465 -10.89 -21.08 14.96
N PRO A 466 -11.19 -21.56 16.18
CA PRO A 466 -12.51 -21.45 16.78
C PRO A 466 -12.84 -20.01 17.17
N VAL A 467 -13.96 -19.51 16.64
CA VAL A 467 -14.53 -18.19 16.93
C VAL A 467 -15.16 -18.20 18.32
N GLY A 468 -14.53 -17.50 19.26
CA GLY A 468 -15.06 -17.29 20.60
C GLY A 468 -14.57 -15.99 21.22
N LYS A 469 -15.49 -15.02 21.36
CA LYS A 469 -15.40 -13.71 22.08
C LYS A 469 -14.77 -12.53 21.32
N LEU A 470 -15.54 -11.94 20.42
CA LEU A 470 -15.39 -10.53 19.99
C LEU A 470 -16.56 -9.64 20.46
N ARG A 471 -17.24 -10.02 21.55
CA ARG A 471 -18.38 -9.25 22.11
C ARG A 471 -18.11 -8.66 23.50
N ARG A 472 -16.86 -8.29 23.78
CA ARG A 472 -16.45 -7.69 25.08
C ARG A 472 -15.61 -6.42 24.99
N LEU A 473 -15.34 -5.89 23.80
CA LEU A 473 -14.59 -4.63 23.64
C LEU A 473 -15.45 -3.36 23.81
N PHE A 474 -16.78 -3.49 23.96
CA PHE A 474 -17.71 -2.36 24.05
C PHE A 474 -18.69 -2.44 25.23
N SER A 475 -18.29 -2.96 26.39
CA SER A 475 -19.06 -2.72 27.64
C SER A 475 -18.14 -2.26 28.76
N LYS A 476 -18.14 -0.96 29.04
CA LYS A 476 -17.71 -0.41 30.32
C LYS A 476 -18.88 -0.52 31.28
N ASP A 477 -18.70 -1.22 32.39
CA ASP A 477 -19.42 -0.87 33.61
C ASP A 477 -18.43 -0.91 34.78
N ALA A 478 -18.25 0.27 35.35
CA ALA A 478 -17.56 0.50 36.60
C ALA A 478 -18.54 0.23 37.75
N LYS A 479 -18.10 -0.49 38.79
CA LYS A 479 -18.40 -0.15 40.18
C LYS A 479 -17.52 -0.93 41.16
N ARG A 480 -16.96 -0.18 42.11
CA ARG A 480 -16.06 -0.60 43.18
C ARG A 480 -16.89 -0.90 44.45
N SER A 481 -16.47 -1.94 45.17
CA SER A 481 -16.42 -2.09 46.64
C SER A 481 -17.72 -2.06 47.46
N THR A 482 -18.06 -3.20 48.07
CA THR A 482 -18.01 -3.37 49.55
C THR A 482 -18.16 -4.86 49.92
N ALA A 483 -17.41 -5.27 50.95
CA ALA A 483 -17.35 -6.62 51.50
C ALA A 483 -18.51 -6.89 52.48
N LEU A 484 -18.94 -8.16 52.61
CA LEU A 484 -19.08 -8.89 53.90
C LEU A 484 -19.54 -10.36 53.68
N GLN A 485 -18.76 -11.27 54.28
CA GLN A 485 -19.02 -12.62 54.88
C GLN A 485 -20.29 -13.45 54.57
N ASP A 486 -20.07 -14.63 53.96
CA ASP A 486 -20.31 -16.03 54.45
C ASP A 486 -21.75 -16.55 54.81
N PRO A 487 -22.00 -17.87 55.03
CA PRO A 487 -22.52 -18.77 53.99
C PRO A 487 -23.76 -19.66 54.39
N ALA A 488 -24.19 -20.49 53.42
CA ALA A 488 -24.83 -21.81 53.56
C ALA A 488 -26.31 -21.94 54.02
N ARG A 489 -27.16 -22.57 53.17
CA ARG A 489 -27.94 -23.79 53.47
C ARG A 489 -28.80 -24.29 52.29
N LYS A 490 -28.55 -25.55 51.88
CA LYS A 490 -29.54 -26.54 51.39
C LYS A 490 -30.36 -27.06 52.62
N PRO A 491 -31.48 -27.84 52.53
CA PRO A 491 -31.68 -28.98 51.59
C PRO A 491 -33.13 -29.42 51.20
N LYS A 492 -33.18 -30.43 50.30
CA LYS A 492 -34.05 -31.65 50.20
C LYS A 492 -35.58 -31.53 50.28
N GLY A 493 -36.34 -32.03 49.29
CA GLY A 493 -36.78 -33.43 49.06
C GLY A 493 -38.32 -33.38 48.93
N GLU A 494 -39.10 -34.12 48.13
CA GLU A 494 -39.15 -35.54 47.76
C GLU A 494 -40.16 -35.72 46.60
N ASN A 495 -39.95 -36.77 45.80
CA ASN A 495 -40.87 -37.36 44.79
C ASN A 495 -41.82 -38.38 45.51
N PRO A 496 -42.77 -39.17 44.93
CA PRO A 496 -42.79 -39.74 43.56
C PRO A 496 -44.19 -40.09 42.92
N ARG A 497 -44.12 -40.79 41.76
CA ARG A 497 -45.11 -41.69 41.08
C ARG A 497 -46.06 -41.01 40.07
N GLU A 498 -46.40 -41.56 38.89
CA GLU A 498 -46.22 -42.90 38.30
C GLU A 498 -46.56 -42.88 36.78
N LYS A 499 -46.12 -43.93 36.04
CA LYS A 499 -46.65 -44.52 34.78
C LYS A 499 -46.16 -44.03 33.39
N MET A 500 -45.23 -44.82 32.83
CA MET A 500 -45.13 -45.27 31.42
C MET A 500 -46.23 -46.33 31.07
N PRO A 501 -46.38 -46.90 29.85
CA PRO A 501 -45.55 -46.85 28.62
C PRO A 501 -46.32 -46.70 27.27
N GLY A 502 -45.58 -46.67 26.15
CA GLY A 502 -46.07 -47.06 24.81
C GLY A 502 -45.47 -46.23 23.66
N GLU A 503 -44.28 -46.59 23.15
CA GLU A 503 -44.07 -47.27 21.84
C GLU A 503 -44.15 -46.35 20.60
N LYS A 504 -43.00 -46.19 19.89
CA LYS A 504 -42.72 -46.66 18.51
C LYS A 504 -43.12 -45.64 17.43
N THR A 505 -42.39 -45.34 16.35
CA THR A 505 -41.11 -45.75 15.75
C THR A 505 -40.78 -44.71 14.67
N LEU A 506 -39.49 -44.55 14.39
CA LEU A 506 -38.83 -43.94 13.23
C LEU A 506 -39.55 -44.02 11.86
N ARG A 507 -39.40 -42.96 11.07
CA ARG A 507 -38.52 -42.94 9.89
C ARG A 507 -37.86 -41.59 9.72
#